data_AF-A0A0P4VH02-F1
#
_entry.id   AF-A0A0P4VH02-F1
#
_cell.length_a   1.000
_cell.length_b   1.000
_cell.length_c   1.000
_cell.angle_alpha   90.00
_cell.angle_beta   90.00
_cell.angle_gamma   90.00
#
_symmetry.space_group_name_H-M   'P 1'
#
loop_
_entity.id
_entity.type
_entity.pdbx_description
1 polymer ?
#
loop_
_entity_poly.entity_id
_entity_poly.type
_entity_poly.pdbx_seq_one_letter_code
_entity_poly.pdbx_strand_id
1 'polypeptide(L)'
;MSLLRSTLTPLARNYRSIVSSSASRSSLKEVHPGYKQMQVKAGRFNVEDGNPSFIKGGIFDRIMYRLTMGLCATAFVWDCVLYYELSLR
;
A
#
# COMPACT_ATOMS: atom_id res chain seq x y z
N MET A 1 -16.60 30.08 -26.59
CA MET A 1 -15.48 29.34 -25.96
C MET A 1 -15.35 27.88 -26.45
N SER A 2 -15.66 27.57 -27.72
CA SER A 2 -15.59 26.19 -28.25
C SER A 2 -14.33 25.91 -29.08
N LEU A 3 -13.72 26.93 -29.67
CA LEU A 3 -12.57 26.80 -30.59
C LEU A 3 -11.24 26.47 -29.88
N LEU A 4 -11.11 26.82 -28.59
CA LEU A 4 -9.93 26.46 -27.78
C LEU A 4 -9.94 25.00 -27.30
N ARG A 5 -11.11 24.35 -27.23
CA ARG A 5 -11.21 22.94 -26.82
C ARG A 5 -10.84 21.98 -27.95
N SER A 6 -11.14 22.32 -29.20
CA SER A 6 -10.89 21.45 -30.37
C SER A 6 -9.42 21.38 -30.78
N THR A 7 -8.59 22.37 -30.40
CA THR A 7 -7.15 22.38 -30.69
C THR A 7 -6.33 21.67 -29.61
N LEU A 8 -6.85 21.54 -28.38
CA LEU A 8 -6.18 20.88 -27.25
C LEU A 8 -6.47 19.38 -27.15
N THR A 9 -7.52 18.87 -27.82
CA THR A 9 -7.87 17.44 -27.84
C THR A 9 -6.78 16.51 -28.41
N PRO A 10 -6.00 16.84 -29.47
CA PRO A 10 -4.92 15.96 -29.94
C PRO A 10 -3.72 15.90 -28.97
N LEU A 11 -3.41 17.01 -28.28
CA LEU A 11 -2.41 17.04 -27.20
C LEU A 11 -2.88 16.18 -26.01
N ALA A 12 -4.17 16.25 -25.68
CA ALA A 12 -4.79 15.39 -24.67
C ALA A 12 -4.80 13.89 -25.06
N ARG A 13 -4.76 13.55 -26.35
CA ARG A 13 -4.67 12.14 -26.78
C ARG A 13 -3.23 11.61 -26.71
N ASN A 14 -2.24 12.47 -26.90
CA ASN A 14 -0.82 12.12 -26.91
C ASN A 14 -0.20 11.95 -25.52
N TYR A 15 -0.74 12.53 -24.44
CA TYR A 15 -0.18 12.29 -23.09
C TYR A 15 -0.35 10.83 -22.65
N ARG A 16 -1.44 10.15 -23.03
CA ARG A 16 -1.67 8.74 -22.65
C ARG A 16 -0.80 7.76 -23.44
N SER A 17 -0.38 8.11 -24.66
CA SER A 17 0.43 7.20 -25.49
C SER A 17 1.91 7.17 -25.09
N ILE A 18 2.43 8.27 -24.53
CA ILE A 18 3.83 8.35 -24.06
C ILE A 18 4.03 7.49 -22.81
N VAL A 19 3.04 7.44 -21.90
CA VAL A 19 3.11 6.60 -20.69
C VAL A 19 2.85 5.12 -21.01
N SER A 20 2.15 4.82 -22.12
CA SER A 20 1.72 3.47 -22.48
C SER A 20 2.53 2.80 -23.60
N SER A 21 3.65 3.41 -24.04
CA SER A 21 4.45 2.89 -25.14
C SER A 21 5.19 1.61 -24.73
N SER A 22 4.87 0.50 -25.39
CA SER A 22 5.52 -0.82 -25.26
C SER A 22 7.03 -0.75 -25.47
N ALA A 23 7.52 0.24 -26.23
CA ALA A 23 8.94 0.46 -26.51
C ALA A 23 9.77 0.85 -25.26
N SER A 24 9.17 1.45 -24.23
CA SER A 24 9.87 1.71 -22.97
C SER A 24 9.99 0.46 -22.09
N ARG A 25 9.21 -0.60 -22.37
CA ARG A 25 9.31 -1.91 -21.72
C ARG A 25 10.38 -2.80 -22.36
N SER A 26 10.88 -2.44 -23.55
CA SER A 26 11.85 -3.22 -24.32
C SER A 26 13.30 -2.72 -24.18
N SER A 27 13.60 -1.83 -23.23
CA SER A 27 15.00 -1.60 -22.82
C SER A 27 15.47 -2.84 -22.05
N LEU A 28 15.90 -3.82 -22.83
CA LEU A 28 16.41 -5.14 -22.47
C LEU A 28 17.81 -5.00 -21.84
N LYS A 29 17.96 -4.12 -20.85
CA LYS A 29 19.05 -4.20 -19.88
C LYS A 29 18.55 -5.11 -18.77
N GLU A 30 19.25 -6.22 -18.58
CA GLU A 30 19.00 -7.24 -17.57
C GLU A 30 18.31 -6.66 -16.32
N VAL A 31 17.01 -6.93 -16.20
CA VAL A 31 16.25 -6.55 -15.02
C VAL A 31 16.85 -7.33 -13.86
N HIS A 32 17.41 -6.61 -12.87
CA HIS A 32 18.08 -7.20 -11.71
C HIS A 32 17.21 -8.30 -11.09
N PRO A 33 17.75 -9.49 -10.74
CA PRO A 33 16.97 -10.66 -10.32
C PRO A 33 16.03 -10.38 -9.14
N GLY A 34 16.32 -9.36 -8.32
CA GLY A 34 15.43 -8.88 -7.26
C GLY A 34 14.03 -8.44 -7.74
N TYR A 35 13.90 -7.92 -8.97
CA TYR A 35 12.59 -7.54 -9.52
C TYR A 35 11.71 -8.75 -9.85
N LYS A 36 12.30 -9.91 -10.13
CA LYS A 36 11.53 -11.16 -10.31
C LYS A 36 10.83 -11.55 -9.00
N GLN A 37 11.48 -11.32 -7.87
CA GLN A 37 10.90 -11.55 -6.54
C GLN A 37 9.74 -10.59 -6.24
N MET A 38 9.81 -9.36 -6.77
CA MET A 38 8.74 -8.36 -6.59
C MET A 38 7.46 -8.76 -7.33
N GLN A 39 7.56 -9.32 -8.54
CA GLN A 39 6.37 -9.80 -9.27
C GLN A 39 5.65 -10.93 -8.52
N VAL A 40 6.41 -11.85 -7.93
CA VAL A 40 5.85 -12.95 -7.12
C VAL A 40 5.15 -12.40 -5.87
N LYS A 41 5.77 -11.44 -5.17
CA LYS A 41 5.14 -10.78 -4.01
C LYS A 41 3.90 -9.98 -4.43
N ALA A 42 3.97 -9.23 -5.52
CA ALA A 42 2.83 -8.48 -6.05
C ALA A 42 1.66 -9.41 -6.39
N GLY A 43 1.93 -10.58 -6.98
CA GLY A 43 0.91 -11.61 -7.19
C GLY A 43 0.21 -12.01 -5.90
N ARG A 44 0.97 -12.30 -4.83
CA ARG A 44 0.40 -12.67 -3.53
C ARG A 44 -0.42 -11.54 -2.89
N PHE A 45 0.03 -10.30 -2.99
CA PHE A 45 -0.68 -9.14 -2.45
C PHE A 45 -1.82 -8.64 -3.34
N ASN A 46 -2.00 -9.16 -4.57
CA ASN A 46 -3.10 -8.79 -5.46
C ASN A 46 -4.23 -9.83 -5.49
N VAL A 47 -4.11 -10.96 -4.81
CA VAL A 47 -5.21 -11.92 -4.67
C VAL A 47 -6.39 -11.26 -3.94
N GLU A 48 -7.61 -11.42 -4.43
CA GLU A 48 -8.83 -10.84 -3.85
C GLU A 48 -9.31 -11.66 -2.65
N ASP A 49 -8.53 -11.68 -1.56
CA ASP A 49 -8.85 -12.43 -0.34
C ASP A 49 -9.85 -11.71 0.59
N GLY A 50 -10.28 -10.49 0.23
CA GLY A 50 -11.11 -9.63 1.09
C GLY A 50 -10.42 -9.09 2.36
N ASN A 51 -9.20 -9.55 2.66
CA ASN A 51 -8.42 -9.11 3.81
C ASN A 51 -7.85 -7.70 3.61
N PRO A 52 -7.79 -6.87 4.66
CA PRO A 52 -7.17 -5.55 4.59
C PRO A 52 -5.65 -5.66 4.37
N SER A 53 -5.05 -4.60 3.84
CA SER A 53 -3.63 -4.57 3.43
C SER A 53 -2.66 -4.99 4.54
N PHE A 54 -2.92 -4.59 5.79
CA PHE A 54 -2.05 -4.88 6.94
C PHE A 54 -2.15 -6.31 7.49
N ILE A 55 -3.05 -7.15 6.98
CA ILE A 55 -3.16 -8.59 7.32
C ILE A 55 -2.75 -9.46 6.11
N LYS A 56 -2.58 -8.85 4.94
CA LYS A 56 -2.44 -9.56 3.66
C LYS A 56 -1.12 -10.33 3.53
N GLY A 57 -0.09 -10.01 4.32
CA GLY A 57 1.15 -10.77 4.43
C GLY A 57 0.99 -12.12 5.14
N GLY A 58 -0.18 -12.40 5.72
CA GLY A 58 -0.57 -13.73 6.20
C GLY A 58 -0.46 -13.89 7.72
N ILE A 59 0.03 -15.04 8.16
CA ILE A 59 0.01 -15.44 9.59
C ILE A 59 0.90 -14.51 10.43
N PHE A 60 2.05 -14.10 9.91
CA PHE A 60 2.98 -13.22 10.63
C PHE A 60 2.34 -11.86 10.95
N ASP A 61 1.67 -11.26 9.97
CA ASP A 61 0.93 -10.00 10.14
C ASP A 61 -0.15 -10.12 11.22
N ARG A 62 -0.86 -11.26 11.28
CA ARG A 62 -1.88 -11.52 12.32
C ARG A 62 -1.27 -11.64 13.71
N ILE A 63 -0.13 -12.31 13.84
CA ILE A 63 0.59 -12.41 15.13
C ILE A 63 1.03 -11.03 15.57
N MET A 64 1.69 -10.28 14.68
CA MET A 64 2.20 -8.95 14.99
C MET A 64 1.06 -7.98 15.35
N TYR A 65 -0.04 -8.00 14.60
CA TYR A 65 -1.23 -7.22 14.92
C TYR A 65 -1.79 -7.52 16.32
N ARG A 66 -1.94 -8.81 16.66
CA ARG A 66 -2.49 -9.23 17.97
C ARG A 66 -1.56 -8.87 19.12
N LEU A 67 -0.25 -8.99 18.93
CA LEU A 67 0.73 -8.58 19.94
C LEU A 67 0.68 -7.08 20.18
N THR A 68 0.67 -6.27 19.12
CA THR A 68 0.59 -4.80 19.24
C THR A 68 -0.71 -4.38 19.93
N MET A 69 -1.86 -4.93 19.50
CA MET A 69 -3.15 -4.65 20.13
C MET A 69 -3.17 -5.05 21.61
N GLY A 70 -2.62 -6.23 21.94
CA GLY A 70 -2.53 -6.68 23.33
C GLY A 70 -1.71 -5.73 24.18
N LEU A 71 -0.52 -5.32 23.69
CA LEU A 71 0.37 -4.41 24.40
C LEU A 71 -0.26 -3.03 24.62
N CYS A 72 -0.92 -2.48 23.59
CA CYS A 72 -1.65 -1.22 23.70
C CYS A 72 -2.80 -1.31 24.71
N ALA A 73 -3.58 -2.39 24.69
CA ALA A 73 -4.66 -2.57 25.65
C ALA A 73 -4.15 -2.69 27.10
N THR A 74 -3.05 -3.42 27.31
CA THR A 74 -2.43 -3.53 28.64
C THR A 74 -1.90 -2.20 29.15
N ALA A 75 -1.25 -1.42 28.28
CA ALA A 75 -0.75 -0.10 28.64
C ALA A 75 -1.91 0.84 29.01
N PHE A 76 -2.98 0.85 28.21
CA PHE A 76 -4.16 1.66 28.48
C PHE A 76 -4.80 1.35 29.83
N VAL A 77 -4.97 0.05 30.16
CA VAL A 77 -5.50 -0.35 31.47
C VAL A 77 -4.58 0.09 32.59
N TRP A 78 -3.27 -0.05 32.41
CA TRP A 78 -2.29 0.40 33.39
C TRP A 78 -2.37 1.91 33.64
N ASP A 79 -2.50 2.71 32.57
CA ASP A 79 -2.66 4.15 32.66
C ASP A 79 -3.94 4.52 33.41
N CYS A 80 -5.07 3.85 33.13
CA CYS A 80 -6.31 4.07 33.88
C CYS A 80 -6.16 3.78 35.37
N VAL A 81 -5.48 2.69 35.75
CA VAL A 81 -5.19 2.36 37.15
C VAL A 81 -4.32 3.44 37.79
N LEU A 82 -3.25 3.85 37.11
CA LEU A 82 -2.35 4.90 37.58
C LEU A 82 -3.09 6.22 37.83
N TYR A 83 -3.93 6.66 36.90
CA TYR A 83 -4.71 7.88 37.06
C TYR A 83 -5.75 7.77 38.17
N TYR A 84 -6.37 6.60 38.33
CA TYR A 84 -7.31 6.37 39.43
C TYR A 84 -6.61 6.48 40.80
N GLU A 85 -5.44 5.85 40.96
CA GLU A 85 -4.64 5.97 42.18
C GLU A 85 -4.21 7.40 42.47
N LEU A 86 -3.79 8.15 41.44
CA LEU A 86 -3.45 9.57 41.59
C LEU A 86 -4.66 10.43 41.94
N SER A 87 -5.87 10.07 41.48
CA SER A 87 -7.09 10.83 41.79
C SER A 87 -7.58 10.68 43.23
N LEU A 88 -7.23 9.56 43.88
CA LEU A 88 -7.59 9.28 45.27
C LEU A 88 -6.64 9.94 46.28
N ARG A 89 -5.50 10.46 45.81
CA ARG A 89 -4.45 11.04 46.63
C ARG A 89 -4.51 12.56 46.61
#